data_AF-A0A6C0A8M4-F1
#
_entry.id   AF-A0A6C0A8M4-F1
#
_cell.length_a   1.000
_cell.length_b   1.000
_cell.length_c   1.000
_cell.angle_alpha   90.00
_cell.angle_beta   90.00
_cell.angle_gamma   90.00
#
_symmetry.space_group_name_H-M   'P 1'
#
loop_
_entity.id
_entity.type
_entity.pdbx_description
1 polymer ?
#
loop_
_entity_poly.entity_id
_entity_poly.type
_entity_poly.pdbx_seq_one_letter_code
_entity_poly.pdbx_strand_id
1 'polypeptide(L)'
;MLNKLPLLMIIILSISSTILISIIIRYLYLFITISYKNYNINNITIVDRCSSILPYWLPLLEGLQNFGQQILPDYPFNIMQAYKKTIMPLVIFYVTHPTLAFIIFFVLYYLFVRNKSPIPDRPFIRFNVLQSILLFLINSLLGATFRALPIEFRMSLYGLMLCNTLFWFVLSTIIYSIIKSIQGKYAKIPVISQAVRIQIDNRL
;
A
#
# COMPACT_ATOMS: atom_id res chain seq x y z
N MET A 1 8.55 -8.90 30.61
CA MET A 1 7.93 -9.32 31.89
C MET A 1 6.45 -9.65 31.66
N LEU A 2 6.13 -10.60 30.75
CA LEU A 2 4.75 -10.91 30.30
C LEU A 2 4.38 -12.41 30.42
N ASN A 3 5.25 -13.24 31.01
CA ASN A 3 5.11 -14.71 31.01
C ASN A 3 4.48 -15.29 32.30
N LYS A 4 3.69 -14.52 33.06
CA LYS A 4 3.03 -15.00 34.30
C LYS A 4 1.51 -14.89 34.27
N LEU A 5 0.89 -14.77 33.10
CA LEU A 5 -0.56 -14.86 32.98
C LEU A 5 -0.97 -16.32 32.76
N PRO A 6 -1.98 -16.85 33.48
CA PRO A 6 -2.47 -18.20 33.22
C PRO A 6 -2.97 -18.29 31.77
N LEU A 7 -2.69 -19.40 31.09
CA LEU A 7 -3.02 -19.62 29.66
C LEU A 7 -4.47 -19.22 29.33
N LEU A 8 -5.39 -19.55 30.23
CA LEU A 8 -6.82 -19.28 30.12
C LEU A 8 -7.13 -17.77 30.06
N MET A 9 -6.40 -16.95 30.82
CA MET A 9 -6.55 -15.50 30.81
C MET A 9 -6.00 -14.86 29.53
N ILE A 10 -4.91 -15.42 28.97
CA ILE A 10 -4.38 -14.98 27.66
C ILE A 10 -5.40 -15.29 26.56
N ILE A 11 -6.01 -16.48 26.58
CA ILE A 11 -7.05 -16.90 25.63
C ILE A 11 -8.25 -15.96 25.72
N ILE A 12 -8.78 -15.70 26.93
CA ILE A 12 -9.91 -14.77 27.13
C ILE A 12 -9.58 -13.37 26.61
N LEU A 13 -8.39 -12.85 26.91
CA LEU A 13 -7.95 -11.54 26.43
C LEU A 13 -7.88 -11.49 24.89
N SER A 14 -7.32 -12.53 24.26
CA SER A 14 -7.24 -12.61 22.79
C SER A 14 -8.62 -12.73 22.10
N ILE A 15 -9.55 -13.46 22.71
CA ILE A 15 -10.92 -13.58 22.20
C ILE A 15 -11.65 -12.24 22.35
N SER A 16 -11.50 -11.57 23.50
CA SER A 16 -12.12 -10.26 23.71
C SER A 16 -11.58 -9.20 22.73
N SER A 17 -10.28 -9.20 22.44
CA SER A 17 -9.67 -8.26 21.51
C SER A 17 -10.12 -8.50 20.06
N THR A 18 -10.21 -9.76 19.63
CA THR A 18 -10.72 -10.10 18.28
C THR A 18 -12.19 -9.73 18.09
N ILE A 19 -13.04 -9.95 19.10
CA ILE A 19 -14.46 -9.52 19.07
C ILE A 19 -14.56 -8.01 18.97
N LEU A 20 -13.77 -7.28 19.77
CA LEU A 20 -13.79 -5.81 19.77
C LEU A 20 -13.34 -5.24 18.42
N ILE A 21 -12.29 -5.80 17.84
CA ILE A 21 -11.81 -5.47 16.48
C ILE A 21 -12.92 -5.71 15.43
N SER A 22 -13.60 -6.86 15.49
CA SER A 22 -14.70 -7.18 14.57
C SER A 22 -15.86 -6.19 14.68
N ILE A 23 -16.22 -5.80 15.91
CA ILE A 23 -17.26 -4.78 16.15
C ILE A 23 -16.85 -3.43 15.55
N ILE A 24 -15.60 -3.00 15.76
CA ILE A 24 -15.08 -1.75 15.19
C ILE A 24 -15.12 -1.78 13.67
N ILE A 25 -14.68 -2.88 13.05
CA ILE A 25 -14.72 -3.06 11.59
C ILE A 25 -16.16 -2.96 11.07
N ARG A 26 -17.13 -3.57 11.76
CA ARG A 26 -18.56 -3.49 11.38
C ARG A 26 -19.09 -2.06 11.45
N TYR A 27 -18.76 -1.31 12.52
CA TYR A 27 -19.17 0.08 12.64
C TYR A 27 -18.54 0.95 11.55
N LEU A 28 -17.26 0.76 11.24
CA LEU A 28 -16.58 1.45 10.14
C LEU A 28 -17.24 1.15 8.79
N TYR A 29 -17.56 -0.13 8.53
CA TYR A 29 -18.25 -0.53 7.30
C TYR A 29 -19.62 0.13 7.16
N LEU A 30 -20.42 0.15 8.23
CA LEU A 30 -21.73 0.83 8.25
C LEU A 30 -21.57 2.34 8.04
N PHE A 31 -20.59 2.97 8.70
CA PHE A 31 -20.31 4.38 8.54
C PHE A 31 -19.97 4.74 7.09
N ILE A 32 -19.11 3.94 6.44
CA ILE A 32 -18.71 4.13 5.04
C ILE A 32 -19.92 3.97 4.11
N THR A 33 -20.69 2.88 4.26
CA THR A 33 -21.85 2.61 3.39
C THR A 33 -22.95 3.65 3.54
N ILE A 34 -23.25 4.08 4.76
CA ILE A 34 -24.20 5.16 5.03
C ILE A 34 -23.69 6.48 4.43
N SER A 35 -22.40 6.78 4.61
CA SER A 35 -21.79 7.99 4.06
C SER A 35 -21.96 8.05 2.54
N TYR A 36 -21.89 6.94 1.82
CA TYR A 36 -22.00 6.92 0.36
C TYR A 36 -23.43 6.84 -0.19
N LYS A 37 -24.46 6.57 0.63
CA LYS A 37 -25.83 6.34 0.18
C LYS A 37 -26.46 7.53 -0.58
N ASN A 38 -26.06 8.75 -0.25
CA ASN A 38 -26.67 9.99 -0.79
C ASN A 38 -25.74 10.78 -1.73
N TYR A 39 -24.54 10.29 -2.05
CA TYR A 39 -23.60 11.03 -2.90
C TYR A 39 -23.67 10.58 -4.35
N ASN A 40 -23.68 11.56 -5.26
CA ASN A 40 -23.49 11.31 -6.68
C ASN A 40 -22.12 10.63 -6.92
N ILE A 41 -22.10 9.58 -7.74
CA ILE A 41 -20.93 8.76 -8.07
C ILE A 41 -19.82 9.61 -8.70
N ASN A 42 -20.21 10.66 -9.44
CA ASN A 42 -19.27 11.50 -10.19
C ASN A 42 -18.59 12.57 -9.33
N ASN A 43 -19.10 12.88 -8.15
CA ASN A 43 -18.53 13.90 -7.27
C ASN A 43 -17.53 13.28 -6.28
N ILE A 44 -16.28 13.75 -6.37
CA ILE A 44 -15.18 13.26 -5.52
C ILE A 44 -15.25 13.97 -4.15
N THR A 45 -15.60 13.21 -3.13
CA THR A 45 -15.70 13.66 -1.73
C THR A 45 -14.35 13.62 -1.02
N ILE A 46 -14.27 14.26 0.15
CA ILE A 46 -13.07 14.18 1.01
C ILE A 46 -12.79 12.74 1.44
N VAL A 47 -13.84 11.95 1.71
CA VAL A 47 -13.71 10.53 2.05
C VAL A 47 -13.08 9.74 0.89
N ASP A 48 -13.45 10.04 -0.35
CA ASP A 48 -12.84 9.41 -1.54
C ASP A 48 -11.35 9.73 -1.65
N ARG A 49 -10.96 10.98 -1.37
CA ARG A 49 -9.56 11.42 -1.43
C ARG A 49 -8.72 10.72 -0.37
N CYS A 50 -9.17 10.70 0.88
CA CYS A 50 -8.48 10.02 1.97
C CYS A 50 -8.39 8.51 1.74
N SER A 51 -9.49 7.88 1.31
CA SER A 51 -9.54 6.44 1.03
C SER A 51 -8.64 6.05 -0.14
N SER A 52 -8.44 6.93 -1.12
CA SER A 52 -7.56 6.69 -2.28
C SER A 52 -6.07 6.74 -1.95
N ILE A 53 -5.68 7.33 -0.82
CA ILE A 53 -4.27 7.41 -0.38
C ILE A 53 -3.83 6.08 0.25
N LEU A 54 -4.72 5.43 1.02
CA LEU A 54 -4.41 4.22 1.77
C LEU A 54 -3.81 3.08 0.92
N PRO A 55 -4.34 2.75 -0.27
CA PRO A 55 -3.79 1.69 -1.10
C PRO A 55 -2.32 1.90 -1.44
N TYR A 56 -1.85 3.15 -1.62
CA TYR A 56 -0.48 3.45 -2.05
C TYR A 56 0.58 3.15 -0.97
N TRP A 57 0.18 2.86 0.27
CA TRP A 57 1.10 2.34 1.28
C TRP A 57 1.66 0.95 0.92
N LEU A 58 0.88 0.12 0.22
CA LEU A 58 1.31 -1.21 -0.19
C LEU A 58 2.54 -1.16 -1.13
N PRO A 59 2.49 -0.48 -2.30
CA PRO A 59 3.67 -0.35 -3.16
C PRO A 59 4.81 0.44 -2.51
N LEU A 60 4.53 1.34 -1.56
CA LEU A 60 5.55 2.09 -0.82
C LEU A 60 6.39 1.16 0.04
N LEU A 61 5.73 0.34 0.85
CA LEU A 61 6.37 -0.64 1.72
C LEU A 61 7.16 -1.67 0.91
N GLU A 62 6.58 -2.17 -0.17
CA GLU A 62 7.25 -3.11 -1.08
C GLU A 62 8.53 -2.50 -1.68
N GLY A 63 8.48 -1.26 -2.16
CA GLY A 63 9.68 -0.60 -2.71
C GLY A 63 10.73 -0.23 -1.66
N LEU A 64 10.31 0.14 -0.45
CA LEU A 64 11.23 0.38 0.67
C LEU A 64 11.94 -0.90 1.11
N GLN A 65 11.22 -2.02 1.15
CA GLN A 65 11.81 -3.33 1.43
C GLN A 65 12.81 -3.73 0.34
N ASN A 66 12.44 -3.60 -0.94
CA ASN A 66 13.23 -4.14 -2.04
C ASN A 66 14.46 -3.29 -2.38
N PHE A 67 14.35 -1.96 -2.31
CA PHE A 67 15.43 -1.05 -2.71
C PHE A 67 15.97 -0.27 -1.52
N GLY A 68 15.08 0.19 -0.64
CA GLY A 68 15.46 1.12 0.43
C GLY A 68 16.57 0.63 1.35
N GLN A 69 16.58 -0.67 1.70
CA GLN A 69 17.58 -1.22 2.62
C GLN A 69 19.03 -1.07 2.13
N GLN A 70 19.26 -1.08 0.83
CA GLN A 70 20.62 -1.07 0.26
C GLN A 70 21.20 0.34 0.10
N ILE A 71 20.35 1.33 -0.22
CA ILE A 71 20.74 2.70 -0.59
C ILE A 71 20.51 3.72 0.51
N LEU A 72 19.53 3.52 1.40
CA LEU A 72 19.30 4.48 2.48
C LEU A 72 20.55 4.68 3.36
N PRO A 73 21.36 3.66 3.70
CA PRO A 73 22.61 3.84 4.44
C PRO A 73 23.55 4.91 3.86
N ASP A 74 23.53 5.11 2.55
CA ASP A 74 24.38 6.07 1.84
C ASP A 74 23.80 7.49 1.80
N TYR A 75 22.56 7.68 2.28
CA TYR A 75 21.90 8.98 2.30
C TYR A 75 22.35 9.84 3.50
N PRO A 76 22.20 11.18 3.42
CA PRO A 76 22.50 12.08 4.52
C PRO A 76 21.88 11.64 5.85
N PHE A 77 22.64 11.80 6.94
CA PHE A 77 22.28 11.33 8.28
C PHE A 77 20.87 11.77 8.73
N ASN A 78 20.48 13.00 8.43
CA ASN A 78 19.17 13.55 8.82
C ASN A 78 18.00 12.78 8.17
N ILE A 79 18.15 12.39 6.90
CA ILE A 79 17.13 11.63 6.17
C ILE A 79 17.04 10.21 6.73
N MET A 80 18.19 9.58 6.95
CA MET A 80 18.28 8.27 7.58
C MET A 80 17.63 8.25 8.96
N GLN A 81 17.90 9.27 9.79
CA GLN A 81 17.32 9.36 11.14
C GLN A 81 15.79 9.53 11.09
N ALA A 82 15.28 10.36 10.18
CA ALA A 82 13.84 10.53 9.98
C ALA A 82 13.18 9.21 9.53
N TYR A 83 13.80 8.49 8.58
CA TYR A 83 13.34 7.18 8.13
C TYR A 83 13.32 6.16 9.27
N LYS A 84 14.43 6.04 10.02
CA LYS A 84 14.57 5.11 11.16
C LYS A 84 13.49 5.34 12.21
N LYS A 85 13.15 6.60 12.49
CA LYS A 85 12.15 6.96 13.52
C LYS A 85 10.71 6.74 13.05
N THR A 86 10.41 6.98 11.78
CA THR A 86 9.02 7.04 11.29
C THR A 86 8.60 5.80 10.50
N ILE A 87 9.33 5.45 9.45
CA ILE A 87 8.91 4.45 8.45
C ILE A 87 9.53 3.08 8.72
N MET A 88 10.77 3.04 9.22
CA MET A 88 11.51 1.79 9.44
C MET A 88 10.77 0.76 10.30
N PRO A 89 10.08 1.12 11.41
CA PRO A 89 9.33 0.14 12.20
C PRO A 89 8.24 -0.56 11.38
N LEU A 90 7.56 0.19 10.50
CA LEU A 90 6.53 -0.33 9.62
C LEU A 90 7.12 -1.25 8.55
N VAL A 91 8.26 -0.87 7.98
CA VAL A 91 8.98 -1.69 6.99
C VAL A 91 9.46 -3.00 7.63
N ILE A 92 10.02 -2.97 8.84
CA ILE A 92 10.43 -4.17 9.57
C ILE A 92 9.22 -5.08 9.83
N PHE A 93 8.09 -4.52 10.26
CA PHE A 93 6.86 -5.29 10.46
C PHE A 93 6.39 -5.96 9.17
N TYR A 94 6.43 -5.24 8.05
CA TYR A 94 6.07 -5.76 6.73
C TYR A 94 7.03 -6.88 6.27
N VAL A 95 8.34 -6.68 6.39
CA VAL A 95 9.38 -7.66 5.99
C VAL A 95 9.30 -8.94 6.83
N THR A 96 9.02 -8.82 8.13
CA THR A 96 8.92 -9.97 9.04
C THR A 96 7.68 -10.82 8.80
N HIS A 97 6.66 -10.28 8.14
CA HIS A 97 5.42 -10.99 7.83
C HIS A 97 5.17 -10.99 6.31
N PRO A 98 5.91 -11.79 5.54
CA PRO A 98 5.86 -11.76 4.06
C PRO A 98 4.46 -12.07 3.49
N THR A 99 3.61 -12.77 4.24
CA THR A 99 2.22 -13.07 3.85
C THR A 99 1.29 -11.84 3.91
N LEU A 100 1.65 -10.77 4.64
CA LEU A 100 0.83 -9.57 4.76
C LEU A 100 0.62 -8.87 3.43
N ALA A 101 1.67 -8.78 2.60
CA ALA A 101 1.60 -8.17 1.28
C ALA A 101 0.48 -8.81 0.43
N PHE A 102 0.47 -10.14 0.42
CA PHE A 102 -0.51 -10.95 -0.29
C PHE A 102 -1.91 -10.76 0.29
N ILE A 103 -2.07 -10.82 1.62
CA ILE A 103 -3.36 -10.60 2.28
C ILE A 103 -3.92 -9.21 1.96
N ILE A 104 -3.11 -8.16 2.08
CA ILE A 104 -3.51 -6.77 1.81
C ILE A 104 -3.91 -6.61 0.35
N PHE A 105 -3.17 -7.20 -0.59
CA PHE A 105 -3.54 -7.22 -2.01
C PHE A 105 -4.95 -7.77 -2.23
N PHE A 106 -5.27 -8.94 -1.66
CA PHE A 106 -6.60 -9.56 -1.82
C PHE A 106 -7.69 -8.76 -1.12
N VAL A 107 -7.40 -8.21 0.07
CA VAL A 107 -8.34 -7.35 0.80
C VAL A 107 -8.67 -6.10 -0.02
N LEU A 108 -7.67 -5.40 -0.55
CA LEU A 108 -7.88 -4.21 -1.40
C LEU A 108 -8.69 -4.56 -2.66
N TYR A 109 -8.35 -5.66 -3.33
CA TYR A 109 -9.06 -6.12 -4.51
C TYR A 109 -10.51 -6.49 -4.22
N TYR A 110 -10.74 -7.26 -3.15
CA TYR A 110 -12.08 -7.70 -2.74
C TYR A 110 -12.97 -6.51 -2.34
N LEU A 111 -12.41 -5.59 -1.57
CA LEU A 111 -13.16 -4.46 -1.01
C LEU A 111 -13.54 -3.39 -2.05
N PHE A 112 -12.67 -3.11 -3.03
CA PHE A 112 -12.85 -1.94 -3.91
C PHE A 112 -12.90 -2.23 -5.42
N VAL A 113 -12.43 -3.40 -5.87
CA VAL A 113 -12.21 -3.65 -7.31
C VAL A 113 -13.22 -4.64 -7.89
N ARG A 114 -13.71 -5.59 -7.09
CA ARG A 114 -14.68 -6.61 -7.54
C ARG A 114 -16.02 -5.95 -7.93
N ASN A 115 -16.68 -6.43 -8.98
CA ASN A 115 -17.98 -5.89 -9.45
C ASN A 115 -19.09 -5.93 -8.38
N LYS A 116 -19.09 -6.93 -7.50
CA LYS A 116 -19.97 -7.02 -6.33
C LYS A 116 -19.15 -6.80 -5.05
N SER A 117 -18.45 -5.66 -5.00
CA SER A 117 -17.67 -5.28 -3.83
C SER A 117 -18.58 -4.94 -2.64
N PRO A 118 -18.14 -5.19 -1.40
CA PRO A 118 -18.85 -4.73 -0.21
C PRO A 118 -18.94 -3.21 -0.12
N ILE A 119 -17.92 -2.49 -0.59
CA ILE A 119 -17.89 -1.03 -0.58
C ILE A 119 -18.63 -0.51 -1.83
N PRO A 120 -19.42 0.57 -1.71
CA PRO A 120 -20.11 1.20 -2.83
C PRO A 120 -19.15 1.55 -3.97
N ASP A 121 -19.58 1.36 -5.22
CA ASP A 121 -18.72 1.59 -6.38
C ASP A 121 -18.42 3.09 -6.55
N ARG A 122 -17.16 3.45 -6.38
CA ARG A 122 -16.63 4.81 -6.54
C ARG A 122 -15.48 4.74 -7.55
N PRO A 123 -15.69 5.19 -8.80
CA PRO A 123 -14.69 5.07 -9.87
C PRO A 123 -13.32 5.66 -9.50
N PHE A 124 -13.33 6.76 -8.75
CA PHE A 124 -12.12 7.42 -8.27
C PHE A 124 -11.29 6.54 -7.33
N ILE A 125 -11.93 5.90 -6.34
CA ILE A 125 -11.24 5.00 -5.42
C ILE A 125 -10.78 3.75 -6.17
N ARG A 126 -11.66 3.15 -6.97
CA ARG A 126 -11.36 1.94 -7.75
C ARG A 126 -10.16 2.13 -8.66
N PHE A 127 -10.05 3.28 -9.32
CA PHE A 127 -8.87 3.64 -10.10
C PHE A 127 -7.59 3.68 -9.26
N ASN A 128 -7.61 4.39 -8.13
CA ASN A 128 -6.41 4.53 -7.29
C ASN A 128 -6.01 3.20 -6.64
N VAL A 129 -6.96 2.36 -6.25
CA VAL A 129 -6.70 1.00 -5.75
C VAL A 129 -6.05 0.15 -6.83
N LEU A 130 -6.62 0.11 -8.04
CA LEU A 130 -6.04 -0.65 -9.16
C LEU A 130 -4.65 -0.14 -9.54
N GLN A 131 -4.44 1.17 -9.57
CA GLN A 131 -3.13 1.76 -9.86
C GLN A 131 -2.11 1.40 -8.78
N SER A 132 -2.49 1.46 -7.50
CA SER A 132 -1.63 1.04 -6.41
C SER A 132 -1.25 -0.45 -6.50
N ILE A 133 -2.24 -1.31 -6.77
CA ILE A 133 -2.02 -2.75 -6.97
C ILE A 133 -1.05 -3.00 -8.13
N LEU A 134 -1.21 -2.28 -9.25
CA LEU A 134 -0.32 -2.42 -10.40
C LEU A 134 1.11 -1.96 -10.07
N LEU A 135 1.26 -0.83 -9.37
CA LEU A 135 2.56 -0.37 -8.87
C LEU A 135 3.19 -1.38 -7.91
N PHE A 136 2.40 -2.03 -7.04
CA PHE A 136 2.88 -3.06 -6.13
C PHE A 136 3.44 -4.26 -6.91
N LEU A 137 2.72 -4.74 -7.91
CA LEU A 137 3.18 -5.85 -8.77
C LEU A 137 4.46 -5.49 -9.53
N ILE A 138 4.54 -4.27 -10.08
CA ILE A 138 5.74 -3.77 -10.76
C ILE A 138 6.93 -3.71 -9.80
N ASN A 139 6.73 -3.14 -8.60
CA ASN A 139 7.79 -3.03 -7.59
C ASN A 139 8.27 -4.40 -7.10
N SER A 140 7.35 -5.34 -6.92
CA SER A 140 7.68 -6.71 -6.50
C SER A 140 8.45 -7.45 -7.59
N LEU A 141 8.05 -7.29 -8.86
CA LEU A 141 8.77 -7.84 -10.01
C LEU A 141 10.19 -7.25 -10.11
N LEU A 142 10.31 -5.92 -10.07
CA LEU A 142 11.62 -5.23 -10.14
C LEU A 142 12.52 -5.59 -8.95
N GLY A 143 11.96 -5.74 -7.76
CA GLY A 143 12.70 -6.18 -6.58
C GLY A 143 13.16 -7.63 -6.69
N ALA A 144 12.31 -8.52 -7.22
CA ALA A 144 12.67 -9.92 -7.48
C ALA A 144 13.75 -10.04 -8.55
N THR A 145 13.63 -9.31 -9.67
CA THR A 145 14.64 -9.33 -10.75
C THR A 145 15.97 -8.77 -10.27
N PHE A 146 15.96 -7.64 -9.54
CA PHE A 146 17.18 -7.08 -8.97
C PHE A 146 17.85 -8.04 -7.98
N ARG A 147 17.06 -8.73 -7.14
CA ARG A 147 17.59 -9.75 -6.22
C ARG A 147 18.13 -11.00 -6.92
N ALA A 148 17.67 -11.31 -8.12
CA ALA A 148 18.19 -12.42 -8.92
C ALA A 148 19.55 -12.10 -9.58
N LEU A 149 19.97 -10.82 -9.63
CA LEU A 149 21.26 -10.43 -10.18
C LEU A 149 22.44 -10.89 -9.28
N PRO A 150 23.63 -11.12 -9.87
CA PRO A 150 24.83 -11.49 -9.12
C PRO A 150 25.17 -10.48 -8.02
N ILE A 151 25.71 -10.96 -6.89
CA ILE A 151 26.04 -10.10 -5.74
C ILE A 151 27.10 -9.06 -6.11
N GLU A 152 28.05 -9.43 -6.97
CA GLU A 152 29.12 -8.58 -7.47
C GLU A 152 28.53 -7.38 -8.22
N PHE A 153 27.50 -7.63 -9.04
CA PHE A 153 26.79 -6.57 -9.74
C PHE A 153 26.00 -5.68 -8.78
N ARG A 154 25.21 -6.26 -7.86
CA ARG A 154 24.36 -5.48 -6.95
C ARG A 154 25.15 -4.53 -6.06
N MET A 155 26.32 -4.95 -5.60
CA MET A 155 27.20 -4.14 -4.74
C MET A 155 28.15 -3.24 -5.53
N SER A 156 28.20 -3.36 -6.87
CA SER A 156 28.96 -2.45 -7.71
C SER A 156 28.33 -1.06 -7.78
N LEU A 157 29.10 -0.07 -8.24
CA LEU A 157 28.61 1.28 -8.51
C LEU A 157 27.37 1.28 -9.42
N TYR A 158 27.38 0.46 -10.47
CA TYR A 158 26.24 0.35 -11.40
C TYR A 158 25.01 -0.26 -10.75
N GLY A 159 25.20 -1.27 -9.90
CA GLY A 159 24.11 -1.89 -9.13
C GLY A 159 23.47 -0.91 -8.16
N LEU A 160 24.28 -0.14 -7.44
CA LEU A 160 23.80 0.90 -6.51
C LEU A 160 23.10 2.04 -7.26
N MET A 161 23.63 2.49 -8.40
CA MET A 161 22.98 3.49 -9.24
C MET A 161 21.60 3.01 -9.72
N LEU A 162 21.50 1.77 -10.19
CA LEU A 162 20.23 1.17 -10.63
C LEU A 162 19.26 1.01 -9.46
N CYS A 163 19.72 0.52 -8.30
CA CYS A 163 18.89 0.40 -7.11
C CYS A 163 18.35 1.77 -6.66
N ASN A 164 19.20 2.81 -6.72
CA ASN A 164 18.81 4.19 -6.42
C ASN A 164 17.77 4.75 -7.40
N THR A 165 17.93 4.50 -8.70
CA THR A 165 16.95 4.96 -9.70
C THR A 165 15.60 4.26 -9.53
N LEU A 166 15.60 2.96 -9.25
CA LEU A 166 14.38 2.20 -8.95
C LEU A 166 13.69 2.73 -7.68
N PHE A 167 14.45 3.05 -6.65
CA PHE A 167 13.90 3.64 -5.43
C PHE A 167 13.26 5.00 -5.66
N TRP A 168 13.92 5.88 -6.43
CA TRP A 168 13.34 7.17 -6.82
C TRP A 168 12.12 7.02 -7.71
N PHE A 169 12.09 6.02 -8.59
CA PHE A 169 10.90 5.68 -9.35
C PHE A 169 9.72 5.34 -8.43
N VAL A 170 9.93 4.49 -7.41
CA VAL A 170 8.89 4.17 -6.43
C VAL A 170 8.43 5.41 -5.67
N LEU A 171 9.35 6.15 -5.05
CA LEU A 171 8.99 7.32 -4.26
C LEU A 171 8.25 8.37 -5.08
N SER A 172 8.76 8.69 -6.27
CA SER A 172 8.18 9.73 -7.12
C SER A 172 6.79 9.37 -7.61
N THR A 173 6.57 8.12 -8.05
CA THR A 173 5.25 7.67 -8.52
C THR A 173 4.21 7.64 -7.40
N ILE A 174 4.61 7.26 -6.19
CA ILE A 174 3.73 7.24 -5.01
C ILE A 174 3.40 8.65 -4.54
N ILE A 175 4.41 9.51 -4.36
CA ILE A 175 4.21 10.91 -3.95
C ILE A 175 3.31 11.62 -4.96
N TYR A 176 3.58 11.46 -6.26
CA TYR A 176 2.75 12.01 -7.32
C TYR A 176 1.29 11.53 -7.23
N SER A 177 1.08 10.23 -6.99
CA SER A 177 -0.26 9.66 -6.88
C SER A 177 -1.02 10.14 -5.64
N ILE A 178 -0.32 10.31 -4.51
CA ILE A 178 -0.88 10.86 -3.27
C ILE A 178 -1.28 12.32 -3.47
N ILE A 179 -0.40 13.15 -4.05
CA ILE A 179 -0.70 14.57 -4.35
C ILE A 179 -1.94 14.67 -5.25
N LYS A 180 -2.02 13.84 -6.30
CA LYS A 180 -3.19 13.82 -7.19
C LYS A 180 -4.46 13.34 -6.48
N SER A 181 -4.36 12.36 -5.59
CA SER A 181 -5.47 11.90 -4.77
C SER A 181 -6.01 13.01 -3.85
N ILE A 182 -5.13 13.79 -3.21
CA ILE A 182 -5.49 14.96 -2.38
C ILE A 182 -6.18 16.04 -3.22
N GLN A 183 -5.71 16.26 -4.45
CA GLN A 183 -6.32 17.20 -5.40
C GLN A 183 -7.67 16.70 -5.96
N GLY A 184 -8.07 15.45 -5.68
CA GLY A 184 -9.25 14.83 -6.31
C GLY A 184 -9.07 14.63 -7.81
N LYS A 185 -7.84 14.39 -8.28
CA LYS A 185 -7.52 14.18 -9.70
C LYS A 185 -6.93 12.79 -9.91
N TYR A 186 -7.22 12.18 -11.05
CA TYR A 186 -6.59 10.93 -11.44
C TYR A 186 -5.10 11.16 -11.74
N ALA A 187 -4.23 10.38 -11.10
CA ALA A 187 -2.83 10.33 -11.45
C ALA A 187 -2.65 9.82 -12.88
N LYS A 188 -1.71 10.41 -13.63
CA LYS A 188 -1.41 10.05 -15.01
C LYS A 188 0.05 9.59 -15.11
N ILE A 189 0.29 8.36 -14.66
CA ILE A 189 1.57 7.68 -14.83
C ILE A 189 1.54 7.01 -16.23
N PRO A 190 2.51 7.31 -17.11
CA PRO A 190 2.59 6.68 -18.44
C PRO A 190 2.55 5.15 -18.33
N VAL A 191 1.87 4.50 -19.27
CA VAL A 191 1.64 3.04 -19.33
C VAL A 191 0.77 2.49 -18.19
N ILE A 192 1.11 2.78 -16.93
CA ILE A 192 0.43 2.27 -15.73
C ILE A 192 -1.01 2.77 -15.65
N SER A 193 -1.21 4.10 -15.70
CA SER A 193 -2.57 4.66 -15.59
C SER A 193 -3.44 4.35 -16.82
N GLN A 194 -2.81 4.07 -17.98
CA GLN A 194 -3.53 3.64 -19.19
C GLN A 194 -4.01 2.19 -19.04
N ALA A 195 -3.14 1.30 -18.56
CA ALA A 195 -3.52 -0.09 -18.27
C ALA A 195 -4.67 -0.18 -17.26
N VAL A 196 -4.63 0.66 -16.21
CA VAL A 196 -5.73 0.74 -15.23
C VAL A 196 -7.04 1.21 -15.87
N ARG A 197 -7.01 2.21 -16.76
CA ARG A 197 -8.22 2.68 -17.46
C ARG A 197 -8.82 1.57 -18.31
N ILE A 198 -8.01 0.90 -19.13
CA ILE A 198 -8.45 -0.24 -19.95
C ILE A 198 -9.11 -1.32 -19.07
N GLN A 199 -8.54 -1.62 -17.91
CA GLN A 199 -9.11 -2.62 -16.99
C GLN A 199 -10.46 -2.21 -16.39
N ILE A 200 -10.69 -0.91 -16.18
CA ILE A 200 -11.96 -0.38 -15.69
C ILE A 200 -12.99 -0.37 -16.81
N ASP A 201 -12.61 0.12 -18.00
CA ASP A 201 -13.48 0.27 -19.16
C ASP A 201 -13.94 -1.08 -19.71
N ASN A 202 -13.08 -2.11 -19.71
CA ASN A 202 -13.42 -3.48 -20.13
C ASN A 202 -14.42 -4.21 -19.19
N ARG A 203 -14.83 -3.59 -18.07
CA ARG A 203 -15.76 -4.17 -17.10
C ARG A 203 -17.14 -3.50 -17.10
N LEU A 204 -17.34 -2.48 -17.94
CA LEU A 204 -18.64 -1.88 -18.26
C LEU A 204 -19.29 -2.68 -19.40
#